data_AF-A0A6J2TPX6-F1
#
_entry.id   AF-A0A6J2TPX6-F1
#
_cell.length_a   1.000
_cell.length_b   1.000
_cell.length_c   1.000
_cell.angle_alpha   90.00
_cell.angle_beta   90.00
_cell.angle_gamma   90.00
#
_symmetry.space_group_name_H-M   'P 1'
#
loop_
_entity.id
_entity.type
_entity.pdbx_description
1 polymer ?
#
loop_
_entity_poly.entity_id
_entity_poly.type
_entity_poly.pdbx_seq_one_letter_code
_entity_poly.pdbx_strand_id
1 'polypeptide(L)'
;MDTIVKRIVSLVKTKNMVTTAAALKRLALLLTLITACNRVTEALECYACDSAEDSECATRPGQQLEVEECAKANDECVTSITAGLTRRGCLGRLYPNGYCAEPCEHCNTSLCNRDVYPTDRLRCYQCSGAECIDVSKRPQLLLPCPIYNAEDRCYTNIIHLSNTQRGCEHTNLPSDCPHVCLKCNYNGCNAELTVSETHCLQCTHNRNSPSPACLRTQSSELPAAKCALSNETVTSCVNKVMYGHQERCFLYRNDQTEVVQRGCSSIMGFYPTGELQECYGEFCNTDCLDIACATCNASTDANCRTGRNLKAEKCANGTVGCYACEQDTQLRRGCADADFHPGDQEACQLCRSADGCNQWSVRTCYRCNSLEHGDDCGTMTQPSEMGRSNCTSATELCVSTVISRLDLIHTVRGCAGEVPECTSNDPYCVRCNGSLCNTASTLWTEKALSVTSLSLLKSNSQPMKRQRLATTLLKYLWPFV
;
A
#
# COMPACT_ATOMS: atom_id res chain seq x y z
N MET A 1 57.16 42.43 -21.86
CA MET A 1 57.34 43.82 -22.37
C MET A 1 58.77 44.09 -22.84
N ASP A 2 59.80 43.66 -22.10
CA ASP A 2 61.22 43.94 -22.39
C ASP A 2 61.77 43.37 -23.72
N THR A 3 61.29 42.21 -24.17
CA THR A 3 61.88 41.49 -25.31
C THR A 3 61.39 42.00 -26.67
N ILE A 4 60.19 42.57 -26.73
CA ILE A 4 59.57 43.10 -27.96
C ILE A 4 60.08 44.52 -28.22
N VAL A 5 60.19 45.35 -27.18
CA VAL A 5 60.75 46.71 -27.28
C VAL A 5 62.23 46.66 -27.69
N LYS A 6 63.02 45.73 -27.12
CA LYS A 6 64.43 45.52 -27.53
C LYS A 6 64.58 45.08 -28.99
N ARG A 7 63.65 44.27 -29.52
CA ARG A 7 63.65 43.87 -30.93
C ARG A 7 63.29 45.00 -31.89
N ILE A 8 62.36 45.87 -31.52
CA ILE A 8 61.97 47.03 -32.35
C ILE A 8 63.11 48.06 -32.41
N VAL A 9 63.78 48.33 -31.28
CA VAL A 9 64.95 49.24 -31.23
C VAL A 9 66.13 48.68 -32.03
N SER A 10 66.34 47.35 -32.03
CA SER A 10 67.39 46.70 -32.83
C SER A 10 67.13 46.79 -34.34
N LEU A 11 65.87 46.76 -34.79
CA LEU A 11 65.51 46.84 -36.21
C LEU A 11 65.72 48.24 -36.80
N VAL A 12 65.69 49.28 -35.97
CA VAL A 12 65.95 50.67 -36.38
C VAL A 12 67.47 50.93 -36.59
N LYS A 13 68.35 50.14 -35.95
CA LYS A 13 69.81 50.35 -36.04
C LYS A 13 70.49 49.75 -37.29
N THR A 14 69.84 48.85 -38.04
CA THR A 14 70.51 48.07 -39.11
C THR A 14 70.05 48.38 -40.54
N LYS A 15 69.25 49.41 -40.77
CA LYS A 15 68.96 49.87 -42.13
C LYS A 15 69.09 51.38 -42.22
N ASN A 16 69.95 51.85 -43.13
CA ASN A 16 70.06 53.23 -43.57
C ASN A 16 68.67 53.78 -43.90
N MET A 17 68.05 54.47 -42.94
CA MET A 17 66.84 55.22 -43.17
C MET A 17 67.25 56.60 -43.65
N VAL A 18 67.01 56.87 -44.94
CA VAL A 18 66.57 58.21 -45.34
C VAL A 18 65.22 58.42 -44.62
N THR A 19 65.29 58.93 -43.39
CA THR A 19 64.11 59.32 -42.61
C THR A 19 63.49 60.53 -43.26
N THR A 20 62.54 60.31 -44.17
CA THR A 20 61.61 61.37 -44.54
C THR A 20 60.80 61.72 -43.29
N ALA A 21 60.56 63.02 -43.05
CA ALA A 21 59.80 63.51 -41.89
C ALA A 21 58.41 62.84 -41.74
N ALA A 22 57.89 62.23 -42.80
CA ALA A 22 56.66 61.44 -42.81
C ALA A 22 56.76 60.11 -42.02
N ALA A 23 57.91 59.43 -42.05
CA ALA A 23 58.10 58.15 -41.35
C ALA A 23 58.20 58.34 -39.82
N LEU A 24 58.89 59.40 -39.37
CA LEU A 24 58.94 59.77 -37.94
C LEU A 24 57.56 60.20 -37.42
N LYS A 25 56.79 60.97 -38.21
CA LYS A 25 55.42 61.36 -37.85
C LYS A 25 54.47 60.18 -37.74
N ARG A 26 54.58 59.18 -38.62
CA ARG A 26 53.75 57.95 -38.55
C ARG A 26 54.10 57.08 -37.35
N LEU A 27 55.38 56.97 -37.00
CA LEU A 27 55.81 56.23 -35.81
C LEU A 27 55.40 56.95 -34.51
N ALA A 28 55.51 58.28 -34.47
CA ALA A 28 55.04 59.08 -33.34
C ALA A 28 53.51 59.01 -33.19
N LEU A 29 52.75 59.03 -34.29
CA LEU A 29 51.29 58.88 -34.28
C LEU A 29 50.85 57.48 -33.83
N LEU A 30 51.58 56.43 -34.25
CA LEU A 30 51.34 55.07 -33.75
C LEU A 30 51.67 54.96 -32.26
N LEU A 31 52.79 55.53 -31.79
CA LEU A 31 53.11 55.53 -30.36
C LEU A 31 52.07 56.31 -29.55
N THR A 32 51.59 57.46 -30.03
CA THR A 32 50.55 58.24 -29.33
C THR A 32 49.21 57.52 -29.31
N LEU A 33 48.81 56.87 -30.40
CA LEU A 33 47.62 56.01 -30.47
C LEU A 33 47.74 54.79 -29.53
N ILE A 34 48.92 54.16 -29.45
CA ILE A 34 49.16 53.03 -28.54
C ILE A 34 49.18 53.49 -27.07
N THR A 35 49.76 54.65 -26.75
CA THR A 35 49.69 55.20 -25.39
C THR A 35 48.32 55.75 -25.02
N ALA A 36 47.50 56.18 -25.99
CA ALA A 36 46.11 56.57 -25.78
C ALA A 36 45.19 55.35 -25.62
N CYS A 37 45.48 54.24 -26.29
CA CYS A 37 44.73 52.99 -26.18
C CYS A 37 45.00 52.25 -24.85
N ASN A 38 46.16 52.47 -24.21
CA ASN A 38 46.50 51.90 -22.89
C ASN A 38 45.99 52.73 -21.68
N ARG A 39 45.15 53.74 -21.89
CA ARG A 39 44.49 54.50 -20.80
C ARG A 39 43.00 54.18 -20.66
N VAL A 40 42.60 52.95 -21.01
CA VAL A 40 41.35 52.41 -20.48
C VAL A 40 41.69 51.94 -19.06
N THR A 41 41.54 52.83 -18.08
CA THR A 41 41.34 52.38 -16.70
C THR A 41 40.04 51.60 -16.74
N GLU A 42 40.07 50.28 -16.56
CA GLU A 42 38.84 49.51 -16.37
C GLU A 42 38.07 50.18 -15.24
N ALA A 43 36.86 50.65 -15.55
CA ALA A 43 35.99 51.22 -14.55
C ALA A 43 35.65 50.11 -13.55
N LEU A 44 35.74 50.41 -12.25
CA LEU A 44 35.35 49.45 -11.23
C LEU A 44 33.84 49.24 -11.31
N GLU A 45 33.41 48.01 -11.50
CA GLU A 45 31.99 47.63 -11.51
C GLU A 45 31.63 46.93 -10.20
N CYS A 46 30.49 47.28 -9.60
CA CYS A 46 30.02 46.66 -8.36
C CYS A 46 28.57 46.20 -8.50
N TYR A 47 28.20 45.11 -7.83
CA TYR A 47 26.79 44.81 -7.63
C TYR A 47 26.14 45.92 -6.80
N ALA A 48 24.96 46.38 -7.23
CA ALA A 48 24.21 47.47 -6.64
C ALA A 48 22.79 47.01 -6.33
N CYS A 49 22.44 46.90 -5.06
CA CYS A 49 21.10 46.50 -4.63
C CYS A 49 20.84 46.82 -3.16
N ASP A 50 19.55 46.86 -2.79
CA ASP A 50 19.08 46.92 -1.41
C ASP A 50 18.08 45.78 -1.16
N SER A 51 18.33 44.95 -0.14
CA SER A 51 17.43 43.86 0.24
C SER A 51 16.05 44.30 0.74
N ALA A 52 15.87 45.59 1.04
CA ALA A 52 14.56 46.17 1.31
C ALA A 52 13.66 46.16 0.06
N GLU A 53 14.26 46.32 -1.12
CA GLU A 53 13.57 46.39 -2.41
C GLU A 53 13.57 45.03 -3.12
N ASP A 54 14.69 44.31 -3.04
CA ASP A 54 14.85 42.98 -3.61
C ASP A 54 15.61 42.03 -2.66
N SER A 55 14.89 41.09 -2.07
CA SER A 55 15.46 40.10 -1.14
C SER A 55 16.60 39.28 -1.74
N GLU A 56 16.67 39.13 -3.08
CA GLU A 56 17.76 38.41 -3.76
C GLU A 56 19.13 39.08 -3.54
N CYS A 57 19.16 40.38 -3.22
CA CYS A 57 20.36 41.09 -2.79
C CYS A 57 21.07 40.43 -1.59
N ALA A 58 20.27 39.82 -0.71
CA ALA A 58 20.73 39.08 0.46
C ALA A 58 20.82 37.56 0.22
N THR A 59 19.86 36.97 -0.51
CA THR A 59 19.69 35.51 -0.61
C THR A 59 20.43 34.88 -1.79
N ARG A 60 20.61 35.59 -2.91
CA ARG A 60 21.24 35.07 -4.14
C ARG A 60 22.19 36.10 -4.77
N PRO A 61 23.24 36.51 -4.06
CA PRO A 61 24.14 37.51 -4.59
C PRO A 61 24.90 36.97 -5.82
N GLY A 62 25.05 37.81 -6.84
CA GLY A 62 25.74 37.49 -8.09
C GLY A 62 24.87 36.91 -9.22
N GLN A 63 23.64 36.48 -8.94
CA GLN A 63 22.66 36.12 -9.98
C GLN A 63 21.62 37.23 -10.09
N GLN A 64 21.47 37.81 -11.29
CA GLN A 64 20.38 38.74 -11.62
C GLN A 64 20.36 40.09 -10.86
N LEU A 65 21.38 40.39 -10.05
CA LEU A 65 21.53 41.70 -9.41
C LEU A 65 21.98 42.77 -10.41
N GLU A 66 21.51 44.00 -10.19
CA GLU A 66 21.97 45.16 -10.96
C GLU A 66 23.46 45.42 -10.69
N VAL A 67 24.13 45.93 -11.72
CA VAL A 67 25.55 46.31 -11.68
C VAL A 67 25.65 47.81 -11.94
N GLU A 68 26.51 48.47 -11.19
CA GLU A 68 26.84 49.87 -11.40
C GLU A 68 28.33 50.08 -11.65
N GLU A 69 28.67 51.14 -12.40
CA GLU A 69 30.04 51.61 -12.59
C GLU A 69 30.38 52.68 -11.55
N CYS A 70 31.51 52.51 -10.85
CA CYS A 70 31.95 53.46 -9.84
C CYS A 70 32.66 54.67 -10.47
N ALA A 71 32.13 55.87 -10.20
CA ALA A 71 32.59 57.11 -10.84
C ALA A 71 33.93 57.64 -10.30
N LYS A 72 34.34 57.28 -9.08
CA LYS A 72 35.56 57.79 -8.45
C LYS A 72 36.77 56.93 -8.81
N ALA A 73 37.89 57.59 -9.12
CA ALA A 73 39.17 56.89 -9.24
C ALA A 73 39.55 56.30 -7.87
N ASN A 74 39.86 55.00 -7.83
CA ASN A 74 40.09 54.21 -6.61
C ASN A 74 38.87 54.11 -5.67
N ASP A 75 37.65 54.09 -6.21
CA ASP A 75 36.48 53.65 -5.43
C ASP A 75 36.62 52.18 -5.03
N GLU A 76 35.73 51.71 -4.15
CA GLU A 76 35.69 50.32 -3.68
C GLU A 76 34.26 49.80 -3.75
N CYS A 77 34.09 48.52 -4.03
CA CYS A 77 32.80 47.87 -3.83
C CYS A 77 32.59 47.61 -2.35
N VAL A 78 31.38 47.84 -1.88
CA VAL A 78 30.99 47.62 -0.49
C VAL A 78 29.79 46.69 -0.39
N THR A 79 29.79 45.84 0.62
CA THR A 79 28.60 45.13 1.12
C THR A 79 28.43 45.48 2.58
N SER A 80 27.25 45.93 2.98
CA SER A 80 26.98 46.37 4.34
C SER A 80 25.65 45.83 4.85
N ILE A 81 25.55 45.69 6.17
CA ILE A 81 24.29 45.37 6.84
C ILE A 81 23.81 46.59 7.62
N THR A 82 22.62 47.09 7.30
CA THR A 82 21.95 48.17 8.04
C THR A 82 20.57 47.69 8.49
N ALA A 83 20.33 47.64 9.80
CA ALA A 83 19.07 47.13 10.38
C ALA A 83 18.70 45.71 9.87
N GLY A 84 19.69 44.84 9.69
CA GLY A 84 19.53 43.47 9.18
C GLY A 84 19.41 43.37 7.64
N LEU A 85 19.29 44.49 6.94
CA LEU A 85 19.16 44.54 5.48
C LEU A 85 20.53 44.68 4.82
N THR A 86 20.74 43.95 3.73
CA THR A 86 21.95 43.96 2.91
C THR A 86 21.91 45.05 1.86
N ARG A 87 22.98 45.83 1.78
CA ARG A 87 23.19 46.84 0.75
C ARG A 87 24.52 46.61 0.05
N ARG A 88 24.49 46.66 -1.28
CA ARG A 88 25.66 46.50 -2.15
C ARG A 88 25.78 47.72 -3.07
N GLY A 89 27.00 48.14 -3.36
CA GLY A 89 27.27 49.21 -4.33
C GLY A 89 28.69 49.75 -4.23
N CYS A 90 28.94 50.87 -4.89
CA CYS A 90 30.17 51.65 -4.75
C CYS A 90 30.19 52.39 -3.40
N LEU A 91 31.32 52.35 -2.71
CA LEU A 91 31.55 53.02 -1.43
C LEU A 91 31.25 54.51 -1.54
N GLY A 92 31.76 55.17 -2.58
CA GLY A 92 31.56 56.59 -2.79
C GLY A 92 30.11 57.04 -3.00
N ARG A 93 29.22 56.12 -3.41
CA ARG A 93 27.78 56.36 -3.61
C ARG A 93 26.98 56.06 -2.35
N LEU A 94 27.19 54.88 -1.75
CA LEU A 94 26.45 54.46 -0.55
C LEU A 94 26.88 55.25 0.70
N TYR A 95 28.17 55.59 0.79
CA TYR A 95 28.76 56.30 1.92
C TYR A 95 29.61 57.47 1.42
N PRO A 96 28.99 58.63 1.08
CA PRO A 96 29.70 59.78 0.51
C PRO A 96 30.83 60.33 1.38
N ASN A 97 30.76 60.11 2.70
CA ASN A 97 31.80 60.45 3.69
C ASN A 97 32.96 59.43 3.75
N GLY A 98 32.88 58.34 2.98
CA GLY A 98 33.84 57.23 2.99
C GLY A 98 33.77 56.33 4.22
N TYR A 99 32.81 56.55 5.13
CA TYR A 99 32.70 55.80 6.37
C TYR A 99 31.54 54.79 6.27
N CYS A 100 31.90 53.51 6.18
CA CYS A 100 30.96 52.40 6.30
C CYS A 100 31.04 51.82 7.72
N ALA A 101 29.93 51.83 8.45
CA ALA A 101 29.86 51.27 9.79
C ALA A 101 29.71 49.74 9.74
N GLU A 102 30.43 49.03 10.60
CA GLU A 102 30.31 47.57 10.73
C GLU A 102 28.88 47.14 11.12
N PRO A 103 28.36 46.02 10.57
CA PRO A 103 29.04 45.05 9.69
C PRO A 103 29.16 45.55 8.24
N CYS A 104 30.40 45.72 7.78
CA CYS A 104 30.71 46.18 6.42
C CYS A 104 31.97 45.53 5.83
N GLU A 105 31.92 45.14 4.56
CA GLU A 105 33.06 44.57 3.83
C GLU A 105 33.33 45.36 2.55
N HIS A 106 34.61 45.54 2.25
CA HIS A 106 35.11 46.32 1.12
C HIS A 106 36.03 45.48 0.24
N CYS A 107 36.00 45.71 -1.07
CA CYS A 107 36.89 45.06 -2.01
C CYS A 107 37.12 45.93 -3.26
N ASN A 108 38.26 45.74 -3.94
CA ASN A 108 38.78 46.66 -4.95
C ASN A 108 38.91 46.07 -6.36
N THR A 109 38.24 44.95 -6.64
CA THR A 109 38.19 44.32 -7.97
C THR A 109 36.75 44.30 -8.48
N SER A 110 36.53 44.40 -9.79
CA SER A 110 35.17 44.41 -10.33
C SER A 110 34.35 43.18 -9.91
N LEU A 111 33.09 43.42 -9.53
CA LEU A 111 32.09 42.43 -9.11
C LEU A 111 32.53 41.56 -7.91
N CYS A 112 33.42 42.08 -7.07
CA CYS A 112 33.92 41.34 -5.91
C CYS A 112 32.89 41.20 -4.78
N ASN A 113 31.94 42.12 -4.68
CA ASN A 113 30.89 42.14 -3.67
C ASN A 113 29.74 41.19 -4.02
N ARG A 114 30.06 39.96 -4.46
CA ARG A 114 29.09 38.97 -4.98
C ARG A 114 28.75 37.86 -3.99
N ASP A 115 29.49 37.75 -2.90
CA ASP A 115 29.33 36.63 -1.97
C ASP A 115 28.28 36.96 -0.90
N VAL A 116 27.71 35.92 -0.28
CA VAL A 116 26.78 36.08 0.84
C VAL A 116 27.51 36.73 2.01
N TYR A 117 26.95 37.83 2.51
CA TYR A 117 27.50 38.61 3.60
C TYR A 117 26.46 38.75 4.73
N PRO A 118 26.87 38.63 6.00
CA PRO A 118 28.14 38.08 6.47
C PRO A 118 28.34 36.60 6.07
N THR A 119 29.57 36.09 6.13
CA THR A 119 29.90 34.73 5.67
C THR A 119 29.26 33.62 6.51
N ASP A 120 28.96 33.91 7.77
CA ASP A 120 28.28 33.05 8.75
C ASP A 120 26.75 33.20 8.74
N ARG A 121 26.19 33.96 7.79
CA ARG A 121 24.75 34.17 7.67
C ARG A 121 24.00 32.85 7.58
N LEU A 122 23.07 32.65 8.52
CA LEU A 122 22.25 31.44 8.64
C LEU A 122 21.51 31.15 7.33
N ARG A 123 21.52 29.88 6.94
CA ARG A 123 20.79 29.36 5.79
C ARG A 123 19.71 28.40 6.24
N CYS A 124 18.48 28.66 5.84
CA CYS A 124 17.32 27.85 6.18
C CYS A 124 16.62 27.39 4.90
N TYR A 125 15.92 26.26 4.97
CA TYR A 125 14.92 25.96 3.96
C TYR A 125 13.81 27.00 4.06
N GLN A 126 13.49 27.66 2.94
CA GLN A 126 12.50 28.74 2.87
C GLN A 126 11.46 28.40 1.80
N CYS A 127 10.25 28.04 2.20
CA CYS A 127 9.16 27.68 1.30
C CYS A 127 7.81 27.57 2.06
N SER A 128 6.68 27.46 1.32
CA SER A 128 5.36 27.19 1.91
C SER A 128 4.47 26.35 0.99
N GLY A 129 3.95 25.23 1.52
CA GLY A 129 3.01 24.37 0.81
C GLY A 129 3.31 22.88 0.96
N ALA A 130 2.76 22.07 0.07
CA ALA A 130 2.97 20.61 0.04
C ALA A 130 4.41 20.25 -0.31
N GLU A 131 5.04 21.13 -1.07
CA GLU A 131 6.38 20.98 -1.62
C GLU A 131 7.47 21.25 -0.57
N CYS A 132 7.06 21.70 0.63
CA CYS A 132 7.89 21.88 1.82
C CYS A 132 7.84 20.74 2.82
N ILE A 133 7.00 19.74 2.58
CA ILE A 133 6.88 18.58 3.46
C ILE A 133 8.22 17.82 3.47
N ASP A 134 8.74 17.53 2.28
CA ASP A 134 10.07 16.94 2.06
C ASP A 134 10.95 17.88 1.23
N VAL A 135 12.00 18.41 1.87
CA VAL A 135 12.99 19.29 1.24
C VAL A 135 14.31 18.58 0.92
N SER A 136 14.43 17.27 1.21
CA SER A 136 15.66 16.48 1.05
C SER A 136 16.21 16.51 -0.37
N LYS A 137 15.32 16.60 -1.37
CA LYS A 137 15.67 16.66 -2.80
C LYS A 137 15.61 18.08 -3.38
N ARG A 138 15.59 19.11 -2.53
CA ARG A 138 15.33 20.51 -2.92
C ARG A 138 16.39 21.48 -2.38
N PRO A 139 17.67 21.28 -2.69
CA PRO A 139 18.75 22.14 -2.19
C PRO A 139 18.60 23.61 -2.58
N GLN A 140 17.88 23.91 -3.68
CA GLN A 140 17.60 25.28 -4.13
C GLN A 140 16.72 26.09 -3.17
N LEU A 141 16.03 25.43 -2.24
CA LEU A 141 15.21 26.07 -1.21
C LEU A 141 16.03 26.44 0.04
N LEU A 142 17.26 25.95 0.15
CA LEU A 142 18.18 26.30 1.23
C LEU A 142 18.84 27.65 0.90
N LEU A 143 18.25 28.72 1.45
CA LEU A 143 18.63 30.09 1.14
C LEU A 143 19.14 30.81 2.41
N PRO A 144 20.07 31.77 2.28
CA PRO A 144 20.41 32.69 3.37
C PRO A 144 19.18 33.43 3.89
N CYS A 145 19.11 33.70 5.18
CA CYS A 145 17.99 34.46 5.76
C CYS A 145 17.97 35.90 5.22
N PRO A 146 16.85 36.37 4.61
CA PRO A 146 16.76 37.70 4.01
C PRO A 146 17.09 38.85 4.96
N ILE A 147 16.72 38.72 6.24
CA ILE A 147 17.13 39.63 7.31
C ILE A 147 18.27 38.98 8.10
N TYR A 148 19.40 39.66 8.22
CA TYR A 148 20.52 39.21 9.05
C TYR A 148 20.25 39.49 10.53
N ASN A 149 20.33 38.43 11.34
CA ASN A 149 20.43 38.50 12.78
C ASN A 149 21.39 37.39 13.23
N ALA A 150 22.37 37.72 14.08
CA ALA A 150 23.35 36.75 14.58
C ALA A 150 22.70 35.62 15.41
N GLU A 151 21.57 35.90 16.04
CA GLU A 151 20.79 34.98 16.86
C GLU A 151 19.55 34.45 16.11
N ASP A 152 19.53 34.54 14.77
CA ASP A 152 18.40 34.01 14.00
C ASP A 152 18.30 32.49 14.12
N ARG A 153 17.09 31.97 13.88
CA ARG A 153 16.81 30.53 13.89
C ARG A 153 15.99 30.15 12.68
N CYS A 154 16.25 28.96 12.15
CA CYS A 154 15.34 28.35 11.20
C CYS A 154 14.11 27.86 11.95
N TYR A 155 12.95 27.94 11.30
CA TYR A 155 11.72 27.33 11.81
C TYR A 155 11.11 26.35 10.81
N THR A 156 10.30 25.44 11.36
CA THR A 156 9.37 24.58 10.63
C THR A 156 8.00 24.70 11.29
N ASN A 157 6.99 25.11 10.52
CA ASN A 157 5.60 25.25 10.95
C ASN A 157 4.72 24.28 10.14
N ILE A 158 4.00 23.39 10.82
CA ILE A 158 3.14 22.38 10.19
C ILE A 158 1.71 22.89 10.29
N ILE A 159 1.21 23.47 9.21
CA ILE A 159 -0.13 24.07 9.17
C ILE A 159 -1.18 22.98 8.95
N HIS A 160 -0.89 22.03 8.07
CA HIS A 160 -1.76 20.91 7.71
C HIS A 160 -0.95 19.72 7.20
N LEU A 161 -1.57 18.54 7.05
CA LEU A 161 -0.96 17.33 6.47
C LEU A 161 -0.41 17.53 5.05
N SER A 162 -0.85 18.59 4.37
CA SER A 162 -0.49 18.95 3.00
C SER A 162 0.19 20.31 2.91
N ASN A 163 0.49 20.95 4.05
CA ASN A 163 1.06 22.30 4.06
C ASN A 163 2.04 22.46 5.22
N THR A 164 3.30 22.59 4.85
CA THR A 164 4.39 22.95 5.76
C THR A 164 4.96 24.28 5.32
N GLN A 165 5.29 25.14 6.28
CA GLN A 165 6.01 26.37 6.05
C GLN A 165 7.36 26.31 6.75
N ARG A 166 8.41 26.74 6.03
CA ARG A 166 9.77 26.79 6.54
C ARG A 166 10.35 28.15 6.27
N GLY A 167 11.16 28.66 7.19
CA GLY A 167 11.72 29.99 7.05
C GLY A 167 12.71 30.36 8.13
N CYS A 168 13.00 31.66 8.21
CA CYS A 168 13.87 32.27 9.21
C CYS A 168 13.01 33.06 10.20
N GLU A 169 13.28 32.89 11.48
CA GLU A 169 12.46 33.42 12.57
C GLU A 169 12.29 34.94 12.48
N HIS A 170 13.37 35.68 12.26
CA HIS A 170 13.30 37.15 12.20
C HIS A 170 12.78 37.70 10.87
N THR A 171 12.71 36.86 9.83
CA THR A 171 12.25 37.30 8.50
C THR A 171 10.76 37.09 8.32
N ASN A 172 10.30 35.85 8.51
CA ASN A 172 8.99 35.43 8.02
C ASN A 172 8.30 34.45 8.95
N LEU A 173 8.53 34.54 10.27
CA LEU A 173 7.77 33.74 11.23
C LEU A 173 6.29 34.21 11.23
N PRO A 174 5.33 33.32 10.93
CA PRO A 174 3.91 33.65 10.99
C PRO A 174 3.48 33.94 12.43
N SER A 175 2.54 34.88 12.62
CA SER A 175 1.99 35.19 13.96
C SER A 175 1.15 34.06 14.55
N ASP A 176 0.62 33.19 13.69
CA ASP A 176 -0.15 32.00 14.00
C ASP A 176 0.71 30.75 14.21
N CYS A 177 2.05 30.86 14.10
CA CYS A 177 3.00 29.81 14.48
C CYS A 177 2.74 29.41 15.95
N PRO A 178 2.07 28.26 16.21
CA PRO A 178 1.74 27.85 17.56
C PRO A 178 3.03 27.48 18.31
N HIS A 179 2.94 27.22 19.62
CA HIS A 179 4.07 26.77 20.45
C HIS A 179 4.79 25.48 19.96
N VAL A 180 4.41 24.92 18.80
CA VAL A 180 4.96 23.73 18.15
C VAL A 180 5.67 24.06 16.82
N CYS A 181 6.20 25.28 16.65
CA CYS A 181 7.18 25.50 15.58
C CYS A 181 8.53 24.94 16.03
N LEU A 182 9.05 23.99 15.26
CA LEU A 182 10.37 23.41 15.51
C LEU A 182 11.41 24.44 15.10
N LYS A 183 12.26 24.85 16.05
CA LYS A 183 13.31 25.84 15.83
C LYS A 183 14.68 25.23 16.02
N CYS A 184 15.63 25.69 15.23
CA CYS A 184 17.01 25.23 15.26
C CYS A 184 17.94 26.32 14.70
N ASN A 185 19.22 26.28 15.05
CA ASN A 185 20.17 27.39 14.87
C ASN A 185 21.43 27.01 14.08
N TYR A 186 21.32 26.08 13.14
CA TYR A 186 22.42 25.72 12.23
C TYR A 186 21.93 25.60 10.78
N ASN A 187 22.85 25.72 9.83
CA ASN A 187 22.52 25.72 8.41
C ASN A 187 21.73 24.47 7.99
N GLY A 188 20.56 24.69 7.40
CA GLY A 188 19.69 23.62 6.88
C GLY A 188 19.08 22.71 7.95
N CYS A 189 19.08 23.12 9.22
CA CYS A 189 18.57 22.31 10.33
C CYS A 189 17.07 22.00 10.23
N ASN A 190 16.32 22.85 9.54
CA ASN A 190 14.90 22.67 9.27
C ASN A 190 14.65 21.80 8.02
N ALA A 191 15.40 20.70 7.85
CA ALA A 191 15.26 19.78 6.71
C ALA A 191 14.35 18.57 6.99
N GLU A 192 14.07 18.29 8.26
CA GLU A 192 13.38 17.08 8.69
C GLU A 192 12.00 16.93 8.06
N LEU A 193 11.61 15.69 7.73
CA LEU A 193 10.32 15.37 7.12
C LEU A 193 9.19 15.71 8.11
N THR A 194 8.24 16.55 7.69
CA THR A 194 7.18 17.02 8.59
C THR A 194 5.93 16.16 8.63
N VAL A 195 5.75 15.29 7.63
CA VAL A 195 4.64 14.36 7.56
C VAL A 195 5.20 13.01 7.15
N SER A 196 5.14 12.04 8.06
CA SER A 196 5.47 10.64 7.77
C SER A 196 4.21 9.86 7.47
N GLU A 197 4.36 8.78 6.71
CA GLU A 197 3.27 7.84 6.47
C GLU A 197 3.54 6.56 7.28
N THR A 198 2.49 5.97 7.84
CA THR A 198 2.56 4.68 8.51
C THR A 198 1.45 3.77 7.99
N HIS A 199 1.80 2.55 7.60
CA HIS A 199 0.84 1.60 7.05
C HIS A 199 0.28 0.69 8.14
N CYS A 200 -1.04 0.43 8.08
CA CYS A 200 -1.70 -0.54 8.95
C CYS A 200 -2.48 -1.55 8.11
N LEU A 201 -2.64 -2.76 8.64
CA LEU A 201 -3.57 -3.74 8.08
C LEU A 201 -5.00 -3.19 8.23
N GLN A 202 -5.77 -3.17 7.14
CA GLN A 202 -7.18 -2.78 7.14
C GLN A 202 -8.04 -3.96 6.71
N CYS A 203 -8.97 -4.37 7.56
CA CYS A 203 -9.89 -5.45 7.23
C CYS A 203 -11.07 -5.49 8.20
N THR A 204 -12.12 -6.19 7.78
CA THR A 204 -13.27 -6.51 8.63
C THR A 204 -13.61 -7.98 8.46
N HIS A 205 -13.83 -8.66 9.57
CA HIS A 205 -14.35 -10.02 9.64
C HIS A 205 -15.62 -10.02 10.48
N ASN A 206 -16.67 -10.68 9.99
CA ASN A 206 -17.85 -11.02 10.77
C ASN A 206 -18.51 -12.30 10.24
N ARG A 207 -19.52 -12.80 10.97
CA ARG A 207 -20.25 -14.03 10.61
C ARG A 207 -20.84 -14.03 9.19
N ASN A 208 -21.35 -12.89 8.73
CA ASN A 208 -22.03 -12.76 7.43
C ASN A 208 -21.05 -12.46 6.28
N SER A 209 -19.86 -11.96 6.61
CA SER A 209 -18.76 -11.68 5.68
C SER A 209 -17.44 -12.17 6.30
N PRO A 210 -17.19 -13.49 6.28
CA PRO A 210 -15.98 -14.05 6.87
C PRO A 210 -14.75 -13.61 6.08
N SER A 211 -13.80 -12.97 6.77
CA SER A 211 -12.47 -12.66 6.25
C SER A 211 -11.39 -13.38 7.06
N PRO A 212 -10.99 -14.60 6.66
CA PRO A 212 -9.91 -15.32 7.30
C PRO A 212 -8.61 -14.51 7.33
N ALA A 213 -8.33 -13.73 6.29
CA ALA A 213 -7.17 -12.86 6.20
C ALA A 213 -7.13 -11.79 7.31
N CYS A 214 -8.29 -11.32 7.78
CA CYS A 214 -8.37 -10.32 8.84
C CYS A 214 -7.99 -10.85 10.24
N LEU A 215 -8.11 -12.17 10.43
CA LEU A 215 -7.78 -12.82 11.69
C LEU A 215 -6.28 -13.15 11.79
N ARG A 216 -5.48 -12.83 10.77
CA ARG A 216 -4.16 -13.42 10.50
C ARG A 216 -3.11 -12.38 10.06
N THR A 217 -1.82 -12.71 10.20
CA THR A 217 -0.71 -11.88 9.71
C THR A 217 -0.53 -12.00 8.20
N GLN A 218 -0.09 -10.92 7.55
CA GLN A 218 0.13 -10.85 6.11
C GLN A 218 1.58 -10.43 5.73
N SER A 219 2.58 -10.78 6.53
CA SER A 219 3.97 -10.43 6.21
C SER A 219 4.60 -11.41 5.22
N SER A 220 5.23 -10.86 4.18
CA SER A 220 5.98 -11.58 3.13
C SER A 220 7.48 -11.70 3.42
N GLU A 221 8.02 -11.07 4.47
CA GLU A 221 9.48 -11.04 4.70
C GLU A 221 9.85 -11.38 6.16
N LEU A 222 10.78 -12.35 6.29
CA LEU A 222 11.47 -12.91 7.48
C LEU A 222 10.82 -14.11 8.22
N PRO A 223 11.65 -15.01 8.83
CA PRO A 223 11.51 -16.45 8.68
C PRO A 223 10.47 -17.07 9.63
N ALA A 224 9.65 -17.94 9.05
CA ALA A 224 8.81 -18.95 9.70
C ALA A 224 7.69 -18.44 10.65
N ALA A 225 6.47 -18.50 10.09
CA ALA A 225 5.24 -18.99 10.71
C ALA A 225 4.72 -18.32 11.99
N LYS A 226 3.75 -17.42 11.82
CA LYS A 226 2.51 -17.45 12.62
C LYS A 226 1.34 -17.25 11.68
N CYS A 227 0.66 -18.35 11.35
CA CYS A 227 -0.64 -18.39 10.67
C CYS A 227 -0.74 -17.56 9.36
N ALA A 228 0.10 -17.76 8.36
CA ALA A 228 -0.04 -17.06 7.06
C ALA A 228 -1.21 -17.60 6.21
N LEU A 229 -1.84 -16.73 5.41
CA LEU A 229 -2.59 -17.09 4.20
C LEU A 229 -1.82 -16.55 2.98
N SER A 230 -1.73 -17.35 1.93
CA SER A 230 -0.93 -17.07 0.74
C SER A 230 -1.54 -16.02 -0.18
N ASN A 231 -0.70 -15.10 -0.67
CA ASN A 231 -0.78 -14.35 -1.93
C ASN A 231 -2.03 -13.50 -2.28
N GLU A 232 -2.85 -13.09 -1.31
CA GLU A 232 -3.84 -12.03 -1.56
C GLU A 232 -3.31 -10.66 -1.13
N THR A 233 -3.52 -9.64 -1.96
CA THR A 233 -3.12 -8.26 -1.65
C THR A 233 -3.89 -7.77 -0.43
N VAL A 234 -3.14 -7.59 0.65
CA VAL A 234 -3.56 -6.92 1.88
C VAL A 234 -4.24 -5.61 1.54
N THR A 235 -5.45 -5.39 2.05
CA THR A 235 -6.00 -4.04 2.09
C THR A 235 -5.29 -3.31 3.23
N SER A 236 -4.57 -2.24 2.92
CA SER A 236 -3.88 -1.42 3.90
C SER A 236 -4.45 -0.02 3.91
N CYS A 237 -4.50 0.60 5.09
CA CYS A 237 -4.70 2.03 5.22
C CYS A 237 -3.38 2.74 5.52
N VAL A 238 -3.36 4.04 5.30
CA VAL A 238 -2.19 4.90 5.56
C VAL A 238 -2.57 5.95 6.59
N ASN A 239 -1.84 5.98 7.70
CA ASN A 239 -1.83 7.08 8.64
C ASN A 239 -0.86 8.14 8.14
N LYS A 240 -1.32 9.38 7.98
CA LYS A 240 -0.44 10.53 7.77
C LYS A 240 -0.18 11.18 9.11
N VAL A 241 1.05 11.05 9.58
CA VAL A 241 1.47 11.46 10.92
C VAL A 241 2.25 12.75 10.79
N MET A 242 1.70 13.84 11.35
CA MET A 242 2.47 15.07 11.49
C MET A 242 3.63 14.84 12.46
N TYR A 243 4.75 15.50 12.21
CA TYR A 243 5.89 15.46 13.11
C TYR A 243 5.47 15.87 14.53
N GLY A 244 5.83 15.06 15.53
CA GLY A 244 5.45 15.26 16.92
C GLY A 244 4.05 14.74 17.30
N HIS A 245 3.22 14.36 16.31
CA HIS A 245 1.98 13.63 16.54
C HIS A 245 2.21 12.12 16.46
N GLN A 246 1.28 11.35 17.01
CA GLN A 246 1.32 9.89 16.96
C GLN A 246 -0.01 9.36 16.47
N GLU A 247 -0.03 8.80 15.27
CA GLU A 247 -1.12 7.94 14.81
C GLU A 247 -0.82 6.49 15.19
N ARG A 248 -1.88 5.67 15.24
CA ARG A 248 -1.84 4.28 15.70
C ARG A 248 -2.50 3.37 14.68
N CYS A 249 -2.08 2.12 14.66
CA CYS A 249 -2.90 1.06 14.07
C CYS A 249 -3.78 0.49 15.18
N PHE A 250 -5.02 0.11 14.84
CA PHE A 250 -5.94 -0.51 15.78
C PHE A 250 -6.34 -1.93 15.37
N LEU A 251 -6.73 -2.70 16.37
CA LEU A 251 -7.42 -3.98 16.31
C LEU A 251 -8.60 -3.91 17.27
N TYR A 252 -9.80 -4.04 16.74
CA TYR A 252 -11.03 -4.11 17.48
C TYR A 252 -11.60 -5.53 17.40
N ARG A 253 -12.00 -6.08 18.55
CA ARG A 253 -12.59 -7.42 18.69
C ARG A 253 -13.83 -7.35 19.55
N ASN A 254 -14.92 -7.96 19.08
CA ASN A 254 -16.14 -8.11 19.87
C ASN A 254 -16.66 -9.54 19.75
N ASP A 255 -16.48 -10.32 20.82
CA ASP A 255 -16.86 -11.73 20.85
C ASP A 255 -18.38 -11.94 20.82
N GLN A 256 -19.16 -10.98 21.32
CA GLN A 256 -20.63 -11.09 21.34
C GLN A 256 -21.21 -10.97 19.94
N THR A 257 -20.61 -10.12 19.10
CA THR A 257 -21.06 -9.88 17.72
C THR A 257 -20.23 -10.61 16.68
N GLU A 258 -19.19 -11.34 17.11
CA GLU A 258 -18.22 -12.05 16.26
C GLU A 258 -17.54 -11.11 15.24
N VAL A 259 -17.37 -9.83 15.60
CA VAL A 259 -16.75 -8.81 14.75
C VAL A 259 -15.29 -8.63 15.12
N VAL A 260 -14.43 -8.68 14.09
CA VAL A 260 -13.03 -8.25 14.18
C VAL A 260 -12.80 -7.18 13.12
N GLN A 261 -12.19 -6.08 13.50
CA GLN A 261 -11.83 -5.00 12.59
C GLN A 261 -10.42 -4.51 12.85
N ARG A 262 -9.67 -4.25 11.79
CA ARG A 262 -8.34 -3.66 11.86
C ARG A 262 -8.29 -2.42 10.98
N GLY A 263 -7.46 -1.46 11.34
CA GLY A 263 -7.25 -0.28 10.51
C GLY A 263 -6.39 0.77 11.18
N CYS A 264 -6.51 1.98 10.64
CA CYS A 264 -5.77 3.17 11.03
C CYS A 264 -6.60 3.98 12.02
N SER A 265 -5.96 4.56 13.04
CA SER A 265 -6.58 5.46 14.02
C SER A 265 -7.36 6.59 13.35
N SER A 266 -6.84 7.12 12.23
CA SER A 266 -7.46 8.18 11.43
C SER A 266 -8.86 7.86 10.89
N ILE A 267 -9.21 6.58 10.74
CA ILE A 267 -10.52 6.11 10.26
C ILE A 267 -11.23 5.23 11.30
N MET A 268 -10.76 5.26 12.55
CA MET A 268 -11.29 4.42 13.61
C MET A 268 -12.73 4.81 13.95
N GLY A 269 -13.61 3.81 14.01
CA GLY A 269 -15.01 4.00 14.43
C GLY A 269 -15.15 4.20 15.93
N PHE A 270 -16.38 4.42 16.38
CA PHE A 270 -16.72 4.42 17.80
C PHE A 270 -17.06 3.00 18.26
N TYR A 271 -16.31 2.48 19.23
CA TYR A 271 -16.45 1.13 19.77
C TYR A 271 -16.83 1.15 21.26
N PRO A 272 -18.13 1.17 21.61
CA PRO A 272 -18.57 1.28 23.01
C PRO A 272 -18.42 -0.01 23.82
N THR A 273 -18.29 -1.16 23.16
CA THR A 273 -18.17 -2.49 23.77
C THR A 273 -17.14 -3.31 23.00
N GLY A 274 -16.57 -4.35 23.61
CA GLY A 274 -15.50 -5.15 23.02
C GLY A 274 -14.11 -4.73 23.50
N GLU A 275 -13.09 -5.33 22.90
CA GLU A 275 -11.67 -5.10 23.17
C GLU A 275 -11.05 -4.28 22.04
N LEU A 276 -10.33 -3.22 22.40
CA LEU A 276 -9.59 -2.36 21.47
C LEU A 276 -8.10 -2.41 21.84
N GLN A 277 -7.28 -2.85 20.90
CA GLN A 277 -5.83 -2.83 21.00
C GLN A 277 -5.26 -1.84 19.99
N GLU A 278 -4.28 -1.05 20.42
CA GLU A 278 -3.58 -0.09 19.58
C GLU A 278 -2.07 -0.35 19.61
N CYS A 279 -1.39 -0.06 18.50
CA CYS A 279 0.05 -0.22 18.38
C CYS A 279 0.65 0.85 17.46
N TYR A 280 1.98 0.93 17.49
CA TYR A 280 2.77 1.88 16.71
C TYR A 280 3.72 1.15 15.75
N GLY A 281 3.93 1.74 14.57
CA GLY A 281 4.86 1.26 13.56
C GLY A 281 4.18 0.56 12.37
N GLU A 282 5.00 0.26 11.37
CA GLU A 282 4.58 -0.37 10.12
C GLU A 282 3.91 -1.72 10.37
N PHE A 283 2.67 -1.85 9.91
CA PHE A 283 1.87 -3.07 9.98
C PHE A 283 1.88 -3.73 11.37
N CYS A 284 1.96 -2.92 12.45
CA CYS A 284 2.08 -3.44 13.81
C CYS A 284 0.82 -4.20 14.26
N ASN A 285 -0.34 -3.89 13.67
CA ASN A 285 -1.60 -4.55 13.96
C ASN A 285 -1.78 -5.83 13.13
N THR A 286 -0.70 -6.54 12.81
CA THR A 286 -0.78 -7.78 12.03
C THR A 286 -0.84 -9.04 12.89
N ASP A 287 -0.57 -8.95 14.19
CA ASP A 287 -0.52 -10.11 15.08
C ASP A 287 -1.74 -11.03 14.94
N CYS A 288 -1.46 -12.34 14.94
CA CYS A 288 -2.48 -13.37 14.86
C CYS A 288 -3.40 -13.31 16.08
N LEU A 289 -4.70 -13.47 15.85
CA LEU A 289 -5.64 -13.67 16.94
C LEU A 289 -5.57 -15.13 17.39
N ASP A 290 -5.61 -15.33 18.70
CA ASP A 290 -5.79 -16.64 19.29
C ASP A 290 -7.15 -17.20 18.86
N ILE A 291 -7.14 -18.38 18.23
CA ILE A 291 -8.34 -19.09 17.81
C ILE A 291 -8.71 -20.06 18.94
N ALA A 292 -9.94 -20.01 19.45
CA ALA A 292 -10.47 -21.07 20.29
C ALA A 292 -11.37 -22.01 19.48
N CYS A 293 -11.20 -23.31 19.63
CA CYS A 293 -11.96 -24.32 18.90
C CYS A 293 -12.62 -25.29 19.87
N ALA A 294 -13.79 -25.82 19.50
CA ALA A 294 -14.35 -26.97 20.18
C ALA A 294 -13.44 -28.19 19.94
N THR A 295 -13.01 -28.84 21.03
CA THR A 295 -12.16 -30.03 21.00
C THR A 295 -12.95 -31.21 21.57
N CYS A 296 -13.33 -32.16 20.72
CA CYS A 296 -14.10 -33.33 21.17
C CYS A 296 -14.00 -34.50 20.20
N ASN A 297 -14.36 -35.69 20.68
CA ASN A 297 -14.52 -36.89 19.87
C ASN A 297 -15.85 -37.57 20.22
N ALA A 298 -16.65 -37.92 19.21
CA ALA A 298 -17.96 -38.54 19.37
C ALA A 298 -17.92 -39.96 19.98
N SER A 299 -16.76 -40.62 19.95
CA SER A 299 -16.56 -41.91 20.65
C SER A 299 -16.54 -41.74 22.17
N THR A 300 -16.15 -40.56 22.66
CA THR A 300 -16.00 -40.26 24.10
C THR A 300 -17.06 -39.29 24.61
N ASP A 301 -17.61 -38.43 23.74
CA ASP A 301 -18.62 -37.43 24.10
C ASP A 301 -19.76 -37.41 23.06
N ALA A 302 -20.94 -37.87 23.49
CA ALA A 302 -22.14 -37.88 22.66
C ALA A 302 -22.56 -36.47 22.19
N ASN A 303 -22.20 -35.41 22.95
CA ASN A 303 -22.54 -34.04 22.59
C ASN A 303 -21.68 -33.51 21.44
N CYS A 304 -20.50 -34.09 21.23
CA CYS A 304 -19.58 -33.74 20.14
C CYS A 304 -20.28 -33.72 18.79
N ARG A 305 -21.13 -34.72 18.55
CA ARG A 305 -21.91 -34.81 17.31
C ARG A 305 -23.00 -33.78 17.21
N THR A 306 -23.69 -33.50 18.30
CA THR A 306 -24.81 -32.54 18.33
C THR A 306 -24.38 -31.08 18.23
N GLY A 307 -23.12 -30.78 18.55
CA GLY A 307 -22.63 -29.41 18.62
C GLY A 307 -23.15 -28.61 19.82
N ARG A 308 -23.93 -29.24 20.72
CA ARG A 308 -24.53 -28.56 21.88
C ARG A 308 -23.55 -28.54 23.05
N ASN A 309 -23.44 -27.39 23.70
CA ASN A 309 -22.62 -27.17 24.90
C ASN A 309 -21.14 -27.55 24.72
N LEU A 310 -20.62 -27.49 23.49
CA LEU A 310 -19.20 -27.70 23.26
C LEU A 310 -18.44 -26.46 23.71
N LYS A 311 -17.57 -26.65 24.70
CA LYS A 311 -16.67 -25.59 25.16
C LYS A 311 -15.57 -25.40 24.13
N ALA A 312 -15.39 -24.16 23.67
CA ALA A 312 -14.24 -23.78 22.88
C ALA A 312 -13.04 -23.56 23.80
N GLU A 313 -11.90 -24.15 23.44
CA GLU A 313 -10.64 -23.99 24.17
C GLU A 313 -9.60 -23.34 23.27
N LYS A 314 -8.77 -22.49 23.89
CA LYS A 314 -7.72 -21.75 23.19
C LYS A 314 -6.74 -22.73 22.56
N CYS A 315 -6.54 -22.60 21.24
CA CYS A 315 -5.65 -23.47 20.50
C CYS A 315 -4.17 -23.08 20.66
N ALA A 316 -3.28 -24.00 20.29
CA ALA A 316 -1.85 -23.74 20.28
C ALA A 316 -1.45 -22.67 19.26
N ASN A 317 -0.31 -22.02 19.50
CA ASN A 317 0.24 -21.04 18.57
C ASN A 317 0.55 -21.71 17.21
N GLY A 318 0.29 -21.02 16.10
CA GLY A 318 0.40 -21.60 14.75
C GLY A 318 -0.89 -22.29 14.23
N THR A 319 -1.95 -22.32 15.04
CA THR A 319 -3.27 -22.80 14.60
C THR A 319 -3.79 -21.95 13.45
N VAL A 320 -4.13 -22.61 12.35
CA VAL A 320 -4.72 -21.99 11.17
C VAL A 320 -6.25 -21.95 11.26
N GLY A 321 -6.92 -22.85 11.97
CA GLY A 321 -8.36 -22.76 12.15
C GLY A 321 -8.93 -23.88 12.98
N CYS A 322 -10.25 -23.91 13.08
CA CYS A 322 -10.94 -25.03 13.70
C CYS A 322 -11.34 -26.04 12.64
N TYR A 323 -11.13 -27.33 12.90
CA TYR A 323 -11.65 -28.40 12.06
C TYR A 323 -12.79 -29.12 12.75
N ALA A 324 -13.65 -29.71 11.94
CA ALA A 324 -14.51 -30.79 12.33
C ALA A 324 -14.47 -31.84 11.21
N CYS A 325 -14.28 -33.10 11.59
CA CYS A 325 -14.01 -34.19 10.68
C CYS A 325 -14.89 -35.39 11.00
N GLU A 326 -15.55 -35.93 9.98
CA GLU A 326 -16.42 -37.10 10.09
C GLU A 326 -15.87 -38.27 9.27
N GLN A 327 -15.83 -39.44 9.89
CA GLN A 327 -15.61 -40.73 9.25
C GLN A 327 -16.76 -41.65 9.67
N ASP A 328 -17.65 -41.98 8.75
CA ASP A 328 -18.90 -42.72 8.97
C ASP A 328 -19.80 -42.13 10.08
N THR A 329 -19.65 -42.62 11.31
CA THR A 329 -20.40 -42.19 12.50
C THR A 329 -19.51 -41.52 13.56
N GLN A 330 -18.20 -41.57 13.37
CA GLN A 330 -17.23 -40.95 14.25
C GLN A 330 -16.99 -39.51 13.80
N LEU A 331 -17.14 -38.58 14.75
CA LEU A 331 -16.90 -37.16 14.52
C LEU A 331 -15.84 -36.68 15.51
N ARG A 332 -14.81 -36.00 15.03
CA ARG A 332 -13.85 -35.30 15.87
C ARG A 332 -13.75 -33.83 15.51
N ARG A 333 -13.52 -32.99 16.51
CA ARG A 333 -13.41 -31.54 16.38
C ARG A 333 -12.13 -31.09 17.07
N GLY A 334 -11.46 -30.09 16.52
CA GLY A 334 -10.28 -29.52 17.17
C GLY A 334 -9.63 -28.38 16.41
N CYS A 335 -8.40 -28.09 16.79
CA CYS A 335 -7.56 -27.06 16.19
C CYS A 335 -6.73 -27.65 15.05
N ALA A 336 -6.75 -27.03 13.88
CA ALA A 336 -5.91 -27.36 12.73
C ALA A 336 -4.74 -26.38 12.68
N ASP A 337 -3.52 -26.88 12.52
CA ASP A 337 -2.32 -26.10 12.19
C ASP A 337 -2.03 -26.14 10.68
N ALA A 338 -0.90 -25.56 10.25
CA ALA A 338 -0.53 -25.50 8.83
C ALA A 338 -0.30 -26.89 8.21
N ASP A 339 0.08 -27.86 9.03
CA ASP A 339 0.36 -29.24 8.65
C ASP A 339 -0.85 -30.16 8.91
N PHE A 340 -2.04 -29.59 9.07
CA PHE A 340 -3.25 -30.37 9.28
C PHE A 340 -3.67 -31.10 8.01
N HIS A 341 -3.85 -32.42 8.13
CA HIS A 341 -4.36 -33.28 7.07
C HIS A 341 -5.53 -34.12 7.60
N PRO A 342 -6.59 -34.34 6.80
CA PRO A 342 -7.64 -35.30 7.12
C PRO A 342 -7.06 -36.72 7.20
N GLY A 343 -7.64 -37.58 8.05
CA GLY A 343 -7.32 -39.00 8.08
C GLY A 343 -7.80 -39.73 6.82
N ASP A 344 -7.34 -40.97 6.63
CA ASP A 344 -7.77 -41.81 5.51
C ASP A 344 -9.30 -42.01 5.53
N GLN A 345 -9.97 -41.63 4.43
CA GLN A 345 -11.44 -41.67 4.27
C GLN A 345 -12.23 -40.74 5.21
N GLU A 346 -11.59 -39.71 5.75
CA GLU A 346 -12.24 -38.73 6.62
C GLU A 346 -12.63 -37.46 5.86
N ALA A 347 -13.88 -37.01 6.01
CA ALA A 347 -14.38 -35.76 5.45
C ALA A 347 -14.21 -34.64 6.49
N CYS A 348 -13.28 -33.71 6.25
CA CYS A 348 -13.00 -32.59 7.13
C CYS A 348 -13.51 -31.26 6.57
N GLN A 349 -14.15 -30.47 7.44
CA GLN A 349 -14.43 -29.07 7.19
C GLN A 349 -13.62 -28.21 8.14
N LEU A 350 -13.03 -27.15 7.60
CA LEU A 350 -12.36 -26.13 8.38
C LEU A 350 -13.24 -24.87 8.44
N CYS A 351 -13.25 -24.22 9.60
CA CYS A 351 -13.89 -22.93 9.80
C CYS A 351 -13.00 -22.03 10.64
N ARG A 352 -13.26 -20.72 10.53
CA ARG A 352 -12.51 -19.67 11.22
C ARG A 352 -13.40 -18.49 11.61
N SER A 353 -14.72 -18.66 11.54
CA SER A 353 -15.68 -17.55 11.58
C SER A 353 -15.99 -17.03 12.99
N ALA A 354 -15.54 -17.73 14.03
CA ALA A 354 -15.73 -17.40 15.43
C ALA A 354 -14.97 -18.40 16.31
N ASP A 355 -14.80 -18.08 17.59
CA ASP A 355 -14.43 -19.08 18.58
C ASP A 355 -15.48 -20.19 18.61
N GLY A 356 -15.03 -21.44 18.59
CA GLY A 356 -15.91 -22.60 18.50
C GLY A 356 -16.74 -22.63 17.21
N CYS A 357 -16.33 -21.99 16.11
CA CYS A 357 -17.05 -22.06 14.84
C CYS A 357 -17.28 -23.50 14.37
N ASN A 358 -16.39 -24.41 14.79
CA ASN A 358 -16.48 -25.82 14.49
C ASN A 358 -17.47 -26.53 15.41
N GLN A 359 -18.37 -25.83 16.09
CA GLN A 359 -19.49 -26.43 16.80
C GLN A 359 -20.61 -26.89 15.85
N TRP A 360 -20.74 -26.24 14.69
CA TRP A 360 -21.76 -26.53 13.70
C TRP A 360 -21.40 -27.76 12.83
N SER A 361 -22.40 -28.35 12.16
CA SER A 361 -22.27 -29.61 11.41
C SER A 361 -21.17 -29.58 10.35
N VAL A 362 -20.62 -30.75 10.07
CA VAL A 362 -19.77 -31.04 8.90
C VAL A 362 -20.42 -32.02 7.94
N ARG A 363 -21.73 -32.22 8.06
CA ARG A 363 -22.44 -33.16 7.21
C ARG A 363 -22.49 -32.61 5.80
N THR A 364 -21.78 -33.26 4.89
CA THR A 364 -21.86 -32.99 3.46
C THR A 364 -22.70 -34.08 2.82
N CYS A 365 -23.70 -33.71 2.01
CA CYS A 365 -24.52 -34.66 1.27
C CYS A 365 -24.34 -34.47 -0.23
N TYR A 366 -24.55 -35.54 -1.01
CA TYR A 366 -24.68 -35.38 -2.44
C TYR A 366 -25.96 -34.59 -2.74
N ARG A 367 -25.82 -33.59 -3.60
CA ARG A 367 -26.90 -32.72 -4.06
C ARG A 367 -27.07 -32.89 -5.56
N CYS A 368 -28.20 -33.42 -5.98
CA CYS A 368 -28.54 -33.56 -7.38
C CYS A 368 -30.06 -33.64 -7.58
N ASN A 369 -30.47 -33.34 -8.81
CA ASN A 369 -31.83 -33.53 -9.31
C ASN A 369 -31.74 -34.22 -10.67
N SER A 370 -32.37 -35.40 -10.83
CA SER A 370 -32.28 -36.18 -12.06
C SER A 370 -32.96 -35.56 -13.29
N LEU A 371 -33.76 -34.50 -13.11
CA LEU A 371 -34.28 -33.71 -14.24
C LEU A 371 -33.21 -32.82 -14.87
N GLU A 372 -32.27 -32.34 -14.06
CA GLU A 372 -31.24 -31.37 -14.47
C GLU A 372 -29.87 -32.02 -14.68
N HIS A 373 -29.58 -33.10 -13.94
CA HIS A 373 -28.26 -33.73 -13.86
C HIS A 373 -28.24 -35.16 -14.43
N GLY A 374 -29.29 -35.58 -15.16
CA GLY A 374 -29.38 -36.88 -15.82
C GLY A 374 -29.64 -38.08 -14.88
N ASP A 375 -29.70 -39.28 -15.48
CA ASP A 375 -30.08 -40.54 -14.80
C ASP A 375 -29.09 -40.98 -13.70
N ASP A 376 -27.87 -40.44 -13.69
CA ASP A 376 -26.85 -40.78 -12.70
C ASP A 376 -27.20 -40.26 -11.30
N CYS A 377 -28.00 -39.20 -11.18
CA CYS A 377 -28.50 -38.77 -9.87
C CYS A 377 -29.41 -39.83 -9.21
N GLY A 378 -30.14 -40.60 -10.02
CA GLY A 378 -30.99 -41.69 -9.53
C GLY A 378 -30.18 -42.91 -9.12
N THR A 379 -29.26 -43.32 -9.98
CA THR A 379 -28.52 -44.58 -9.88
C THR A 379 -27.21 -44.49 -9.09
N MET A 380 -26.63 -43.29 -8.97
CA MET A 380 -25.36 -43.00 -8.31
C MET A 380 -24.23 -43.92 -8.80
N THR A 381 -24.12 -44.13 -10.12
CA THR A 381 -23.05 -44.92 -10.74
C THR A 381 -21.70 -44.21 -10.72
N GLN A 382 -21.69 -42.87 -10.75
CA GLN A 382 -20.48 -42.05 -10.59
C GLN A 382 -20.64 -40.98 -9.49
N PRO A 383 -20.68 -41.39 -8.19
CA PRO A 383 -20.88 -40.46 -7.07
C PRO A 383 -19.85 -39.34 -7.00
N SER A 384 -18.63 -39.58 -7.50
CA SER A 384 -17.56 -38.58 -7.52
C SER A 384 -17.85 -37.36 -8.39
N GLU A 385 -18.73 -37.48 -9.38
CA GLU A 385 -19.09 -36.40 -10.31
C GLU A 385 -20.29 -35.57 -9.82
N MET A 386 -20.96 -35.99 -8.74
CA MET A 386 -22.14 -35.32 -8.20
C MET A 386 -21.78 -34.10 -7.34
N GLY A 387 -22.62 -33.07 -7.43
CA GLY A 387 -22.55 -31.89 -6.58
C GLY A 387 -22.66 -32.24 -5.10
N ARG A 388 -22.05 -31.43 -4.23
CA ARG A 388 -22.04 -31.63 -2.77
C ARG A 388 -22.53 -30.37 -2.07
N SER A 389 -23.37 -30.51 -1.04
CA SER A 389 -23.82 -29.40 -0.18
C SER A 389 -23.50 -29.67 1.28
N ASN A 390 -23.09 -28.63 2.01
CA ASN A 390 -22.88 -28.69 3.46
C ASN A 390 -24.20 -28.39 4.17
N CYS A 391 -24.65 -29.30 5.01
CA CYS A 391 -25.91 -29.18 5.71
C CYS A 391 -25.85 -28.11 6.79
N THR A 392 -26.99 -27.46 7.00
CA THR A 392 -27.13 -26.32 7.92
C THR A 392 -27.11 -26.72 9.40
N SER A 393 -27.41 -27.97 9.74
CA SER A 393 -27.47 -28.46 11.13
C SER A 393 -26.70 -29.75 11.41
N ALA A 394 -26.13 -29.84 12.62
CA ALA A 394 -25.30 -30.96 13.11
C ALA A 394 -26.05 -32.30 13.15
N THR A 395 -27.37 -32.24 13.24
CA THR A 395 -28.26 -33.40 13.32
C THR A 395 -29.01 -33.67 12.01
N GLU A 396 -28.78 -32.87 10.98
CA GLU A 396 -29.49 -32.94 9.70
C GLU A 396 -29.01 -34.12 8.86
N LEU A 397 -29.87 -35.11 8.56
CA LEU A 397 -29.48 -36.31 7.81
C LEU A 397 -29.31 -36.03 6.31
N CYS A 398 -28.48 -36.83 5.65
CA CYS A 398 -28.51 -36.88 4.19
C CYS A 398 -29.71 -37.68 3.73
N VAL A 399 -30.35 -37.19 2.67
CA VAL A 399 -31.59 -37.76 2.18
C VAL A 399 -31.58 -37.97 0.67
N SER A 400 -32.38 -38.94 0.25
CA SER A 400 -32.70 -39.19 -1.16
C SER A 400 -34.15 -39.63 -1.27
N THR A 401 -34.93 -39.00 -2.13
CA THR A 401 -36.32 -39.38 -2.39
C THR A 401 -36.65 -39.27 -3.88
N VAL A 402 -37.80 -39.82 -4.25
CA VAL A 402 -38.38 -39.71 -5.59
C VAL A 402 -39.58 -38.79 -5.53
N ILE A 403 -39.56 -37.73 -6.33
CA ILE A 403 -40.64 -36.77 -6.43
C ILE A 403 -41.42 -37.04 -7.72
N SER A 404 -42.74 -37.13 -7.60
CA SER A 404 -43.66 -37.17 -8.74
C SER A 404 -44.42 -35.85 -8.81
N ARG A 405 -44.19 -35.06 -9.87
CA ARG A 405 -44.99 -33.86 -10.19
C ARG A 405 -45.27 -33.84 -11.69
N LEU A 406 -46.51 -33.52 -12.07
CA LEU A 406 -46.92 -33.31 -13.47
C LEU A 406 -46.49 -34.47 -14.41
N ASP A 407 -46.72 -35.72 -13.98
CA ASP A 407 -46.37 -36.95 -14.70
C ASP A 407 -44.86 -37.20 -14.94
N LEU A 408 -43.98 -36.41 -14.31
CA LEU A 408 -42.54 -36.63 -14.30
C LEU A 408 -42.08 -37.17 -12.94
N ILE A 409 -41.38 -38.30 -12.98
CA ILE A 409 -40.78 -38.97 -11.82
C ILE A 409 -39.28 -38.70 -11.84
N HIS A 410 -38.74 -38.09 -10.79
CA HIS A 410 -37.33 -37.76 -10.71
C HIS A 410 -36.78 -37.94 -9.30
N THR A 411 -35.49 -38.22 -9.21
CA THR A 411 -34.78 -38.41 -7.93
C THR A 411 -34.16 -37.11 -7.49
N VAL A 412 -34.30 -36.79 -6.21
CA VAL A 412 -33.66 -35.63 -5.57
C VAL A 412 -32.86 -36.12 -4.38
N ARG A 413 -31.64 -35.60 -4.26
CA ARG A 413 -30.70 -35.87 -3.16
C ARG A 413 -30.23 -34.55 -2.57
N GLY A 414 -30.04 -34.52 -1.26
CA GLY A 414 -29.53 -33.34 -0.56
C GLY A 414 -29.55 -33.52 0.95
N CYS A 415 -29.40 -32.41 1.67
CA CYS A 415 -29.63 -32.35 3.11
C CYS A 415 -31.13 -32.36 3.43
N ALA A 416 -31.54 -32.90 4.59
CA ALA A 416 -32.96 -33.02 4.94
C ALA A 416 -33.74 -31.69 4.96
N GLY A 417 -33.11 -30.57 5.28
CA GLY A 417 -33.68 -29.23 5.23
C GLY A 417 -33.71 -28.61 3.83
N GLU A 418 -32.86 -29.10 2.92
CA GLU A 418 -32.87 -28.71 1.50
C GLU A 418 -33.90 -29.50 0.68
N VAL A 419 -34.30 -30.69 1.17
CA VAL A 419 -35.29 -31.58 0.52
C VAL A 419 -36.48 -31.81 1.47
N PRO A 420 -37.36 -30.81 1.64
CA PRO A 420 -38.47 -30.89 2.59
C PRO A 420 -39.49 -31.99 2.25
N GLU A 421 -39.53 -32.45 1.00
CA GLU A 421 -40.38 -33.56 0.54
C GLU A 421 -40.00 -34.90 1.19
N CYS A 422 -38.75 -35.07 1.61
CA CYS A 422 -38.26 -36.31 2.23
C CYS A 422 -38.58 -36.33 3.73
N THR A 423 -39.84 -36.60 4.08
CA THR A 423 -40.29 -36.68 5.48
C THR A 423 -40.08 -38.08 6.07
N SER A 424 -40.11 -38.20 7.41
CA SER A 424 -40.04 -39.51 8.10
C SER A 424 -41.19 -40.46 7.77
N ASN A 425 -42.28 -39.95 7.19
CA ASN A 425 -43.46 -40.73 6.81
C ASN A 425 -43.54 -40.98 5.29
N ASP A 426 -42.63 -40.42 4.50
CA ASP A 426 -42.59 -40.64 3.06
C ASP A 426 -42.02 -42.05 2.77
N PRO A 427 -42.80 -42.96 2.15
CA PRO A 427 -42.36 -44.33 1.88
C PRO A 427 -41.24 -44.44 0.84
N TYR A 428 -40.94 -43.36 0.10
CA TYR A 428 -39.87 -43.34 -0.91
C TYR A 428 -38.62 -42.60 -0.44
N CYS A 429 -38.69 -41.96 0.74
CA CYS A 429 -37.59 -41.24 1.37
C CYS A 429 -36.61 -42.20 2.05
N VAL A 430 -35.36 -42.18 1.60
CA VAL A 430 -34.24 -42.83 2.28
C VAL A 430 -33.46 -41.76 3.04
N ARG A 431 -33.24 -42.01 4.32
CA ARG A 431 -32.49 -41.13 5.21
C ARG A 431 -31.30 -41.92 5.74
N CYS A 432 -30.10 -41.36 5.61
CA CYS A 432 -28.90 -42.02 6.07
C CYS A 432 -28.11 -41.08 7.00
N ASN A 433 -27.36 -41.70 7.91
CA ASN A 433 -26.65 -41.00 8.96
C ASN A 433 -25.14 -41.08 8.73
N GLY A 434 -24.60 -40.07 8.05
CA GLY A 434 -23.18 -39.91 7.75
C GLY A 434 -22.99 -38.92 6.61
N SER A 435 -21.76 -38.46 6.37
CA SER A 435 -21.45 -37.64 5.20
C SER A 435 -21.43 -38.50 3.94
N LEU A 436 -21.98 -37.95 2.84
CA LEU A 436 -22.02 -38.57 1.51
C LEU A 436 -22.68 -39.95 1.48
N CYS A 437 -23.45 -40.31 2.52
CA CYS A 437 -24.09 -41.62 2.63
C CYS A 437 -25.30 -41.79 1.72
N ASN A 438 -25.82 -40.69 1.15
CA ASN A 438 -27.01 -40.70 0.29
C ASN A 438 -26.66 -41.13 -1.13
N THR A 439 -25.80 -42.14 -1.29
CA THR A 439 -25.55 -42.87 -2.54
C THR A 439 -26.53 -44.01 -2.74
N ALA A 440 -27.15 -44.49 -1.66
CA ALA A 440 -28.09 -45.61 -1.71
C ALA A 440 -29.23 -45.37 -2.72
N SER A 441 -29.65 -46.43 -3.40
CA SER A 441 -30.83 -46.38 -4.28
C SER A 441 -32.06 -45.99 -3.46
N THR A 442 -33.02 -45.29 -4.09
CA THR A 442 -34.27 -45.00 -3.40
C THR A 442 -35.09 -46.27 -3.23
N LEU A 443 -35.94 -46.34 -2.19
CA LEU A 443 -36.83 -47.49 -1.97
C LEU A 443 -37.78 -47.75 -3.15
N TRP A 444 -38.03 -46.73 -3.98
CA TRP A 444 -38.77 -46.88 -5.23
C TRP A 444 -37.99 -47.70 -6.28
N THR A 445 -36.69 -47.44 -6.45
CA THR A 445 -35.83 -48.18 -7.37
C THR A 445 -35.69 -49.65 -6.96
N GLU A 446 -35.56 -49.93 -5.67
CA GLU A 446 -35.54 -51.30 -5.13
C GLU A 446 -36.86 -52.04 -5.38
N LYS A 447 -38.00 -51.36 -5.16
CA LYS A 447 -39.33 -51.94 -5.39
C LYS A 447 -39.60 -52.16 -6.89
N ALA A 448 -39.17 -51.25 -7.76
CA ALA A 448 -39.29 -51.40 -9.21
C ALA A 448 -38.49 -52.61 -9.75
N LEU A 449 -37.26 -52.83 -9.25
CA LEU A 449 -36.41 -53.98 -9.57
C LEU A 449 -37.01 -55.31 -9.06
N SER A 450 -37.67 -55.31 -7.90
CA SER A 450 -38.37 -56.50 -7.38
C SER A 450 -39.60 -56.89 -8.23
N VAL A 451 -40.31 -55.90 -8.79
CA VAL A 451 -41.48 -56.14 -9.66
C VAL A 451 -41.05 -56.66 -11.04
N THR A 452 -39.87 -56.24 -11.56
CA THR A 452 -39.33 -56.75 -12.83
C THR A 452 -38.81 -58.19 -12.71
N SER A 453 -38.28 -58.59 -11.56
CA SER A 453 -37.83 -59.97 -11.33
C SER A 453 -39.01 -60.95 -11.13
N LEU A 454 -40.14 -60.49 -10.60
CA LEU A 454 -41.40 -61.25 -10.52
C LEU A 454 -42.12 -61.42 -11.87
N SER A 455 -41.95 -60.48 -12.82
CA SER A 455 -42.54 -60.60 -14.16
C SER A 455 -41.76 -61.60 -15.05
N LEU A 456 -40.45 -61.71 -14.87
CA LEU A 456 -39.58 -62.71 -15.53
C LEU A 456 -39.87 -64.16 -15.08
N LEU A 457 -40.28 -64.37 -13.82
CA LEU A 457 -40.68 -65.70 -13.34
C LEU A 457 -42.05 -66.15 -13.86
N LYS A 458 -42.94 -65.21 -14.20
CA LYS A 458 -44.27 -65.52 -14.77
C LYS A 458 -44.26 -65.81 -16.28
N SER A 459 -43.21 -65.44 -17.02
CA SER A 459 -43.14 -65.68 -18.47
C SER A 459 -42.67 -67.09 -18.86
N ASN A 460 -42.23 -67.91 -17.90
CA ASN A 460 -41.68 -69.24 -18.17
C ASN A 460 -42.70 -70.40 -18.12
N SER A 461 -44.00 -70.10 -18.07
CA SER A 461 -45.05 -71.13 -18.01
C SER A 461 -46.16 -70.92 -19.05
N GLN A 462 -45.85 -71.00 -20.35
CA GLN A 462 -46.82 -71.41 -21.39
C GLN A 462 -46.14 -72.13 -22.58
N PRO A 463 -46.75 -73.19 -23.15
CA PRO A 463 -46.09 -74.06 -24.11
C PRO A 463 -46.21 -73.57 -25.57
N MET A 464 -45.18 -73.91 -26.36
CA MET A 464 -45.03 -73.65 -27.79
C MET A 464 -46.22 -74.07 -28.67
N LYS A 465 -46.58 -73.22 -29.65
CA LYS A 465 -47.13 -73.65 -30.95
C LYS A 465 -46.49 -72.87 -32.10
N ARG A 466 -45.99 -73.64 -33.06
CA ARG A 466 -45.35 -73.27 -34.34
C ARG A 466 -46.27 -72.45 -35.25
N GLN A 467 -45.69 -71.51 -36.00
CA GLN A 467 -46.04 -71.33 -37.42
C GLN A 467 -44.85 -70.80 -38.23
N ARG A 468 -44.65 -71.43 -39.39
CA ARG A 468 -43.63 -71.17 -40.41
C ARG A 468 -44.07 -69.99 -41.28
N LEU A 469 -43.11 -69.24 -41.86
CA LEU A 469 -42.91 -69.17 -43.32
C LEU A 469 -41.68 -68.31 -43.65
N ALA A 470 -40.91 -68.80 -44.61
CA ALA A 470 -39.68 -68.24 -45.16
C ALA A 470 -39.99 -67.33 -46.37
N THR A 471 -39.10 -66.38 -46.69
CA THR A 471 -38.35 -66.33 -47.97
C THR A 471 -37.46 -65.09 -48.08
N THR A 472 -36.14 -65.35 -48.09
CA THR A 472 -35.09 -64.93 -49.04
C THR A 472 -35.22 -63.70 -49.98
N LEU A 473 -34.13 -62.93 -49.95
CA LEU A 473 -33.25 -62.43 -51.04
C LEU A 473 -33.45 -61.03 -51.67
N LEU A 474 -32.34 -60.29 -51.52
CA LEU A 474 -31.62 -59.42 -52.47
C LEU A 474 -32.11 -57.99 -52.81
N LYS A 475 -31.20 -57.05 -52.47
CA LYS A 475 -30.63 -55.93 -53.25
C LYS A 475 -31.64 -54.92 -53.85
N TYR A 476 -31.48 -53.61 -53.69
CA TYR A 476 -30.33 -52.79 -54.06
C TYR A 476 -30.59 -51.34 -53.59
N LEU A 477 -29.49 -50.60 -53.37
CA LEU A 477 -29.27 -49.19 -53.73
C LEU A 477 -30.11 -48.09 -53.05
N TRP A 478 -29.43 -47.33 -52.19
CA TRP A 478 -29.51 -45.86 -52.06
C TRP A 478 -29.53 -45.14 -53.44
N PRO A 479 -29.88 -43.84 -53.58
CA PRO A 479 -29.93 -42.79 -52.54
C PRO A 479 -31.16 -41.84 -52.65
N PHE A 480 -31.31 -40.92 -51.68
CA PHE A 480 -31.26 -39.46 -51.88
C PHE A 480 -31.89 -38.68 -50.71
N VAL A 481 -31.15 -37.63 -50.32
CA VAL A 481 -31.43 -36.52 -49.39
C VAL A 481 -31.21 -36.81 -47.90
#